data_AF-A0A229H348-F1
#
_entry.id   AF-A0A229H348-F1
#
_cell.length_a   1.000
_cell.length_b   1.000
_cell.length_c   1.000
_cell.angle_alpha   90.00
_cell.angle_beta   90.00
_cell.angle_gamma   90.00
#
_symmetry.space_group_name_H-M   'P 1'
#
loop_
_entity.id
_entity.type
_entity.pdbx_description
1 polymer ?
#
loop_
_entity_poly.entity_id
_entity_poly.type
_entity_poly.pdbx_seq_one_letter_code
_entity_poly.pdbx_strand_id
1 'polypeptide(L)'
;MRGLIRQSHRPGPNWTRRWAKDGIHGYAVHPGIIPGPSLNSSVGEEQLRATGLIDRNGQPVVDPDRGIKNPQQGASTTVFAATSPMLERIGGVYLLDNDTSALDEDPRSAQRLWELSEALIKT
;
A
#
# COMPACT_ATOMS: atom_id res chain seq x y z
N MET A 1 -11.55 0.35 -18.95
CA MET A 1 -11.19 1.74 -19.30
C MET A 1 -10.44 2.33 -18.12
N ARG A 2 -9.12 2.56 -18.25
CA ARG A 2 -8.29 3.11 -17.15
C ARG A 2 -8.43 4.62 -17.13
N GLY A 3 -8.96 5.15 -16.03
CA GLY A 3 -9.08 6.59 -15.82
C GLY A 3 -7.69 7.19 -15.62
N LEU A 4 -7.32 8.10 -16.52
CA LEU A 4 -6.10 8.88 -16.40
C LEU A 4 -6.27 9.82 -15.18
N ILE A 5 -5.70 9.46 -14.03
CA ILE A 5 -5.71 10.33 -12.85
C ILE A 5 -4.91 11.59 -13.21
N ARG A 6 -5.62 12.71 -13.34
CA ARG A 6 -5.02 14.03 -13.58
C ARG A 6 -4.09 14.36 -12.42
N GLN A 7 -2.80 14.49 -12.71
CA GLN A 7 -1.80 14.92 -11.74
C GLN A 7 -2.12 16.34 -11.26
N SER A 8 -2.55 16.46 -10.00
CA SER A 8 -2.56 17.74 -9.32
C SER A 8 -1.13 18.05 -8.86
N HIS A 9 -0.63 19.26 -9.13
CA HIS A 9 0.68 19.77 -8.69
C HIS A 9 0.77 19.99 -7.16
N ARG A 10 0.07 19.17 -6.37
CA ARG A 10 0.05 19.30 -4.91
C ARG A 10 1.28 18.61 -4.31
N PRO A 11 1.86 19.16 -3.24
CA PRO A 11 3.01 18.54 -2.59
C PRO A 11 2.59 17.18 -2.00
N GLY A 12 3.27 16.12 -2.43
CA GLY A 12 3.12 14.77 -1.87
C GLY A 12 3.65 14.68 -0.42
N PRO A 13 3.55 13.50 0.23
CA PRO A 13 4.01 13.29 1.60
C PRO A 13 5.45 13.76 1.83
N ASN A 14 5.71 14.21 3.06
CA ASN A 14 6.93 14.95 3.44
C ASN A 14 8.24 14.28 3.01
N TRP A 15 8.31 12.95 3.07
CA TRP A 15 9.51 12.22 2.66
C TRP A 15 9.75 12.26 1.14
N THR A 16 8.71 12.12 0.30
CA THR A 16 8.87 12.26 -1.17
C THR A 16 9.39 13.65 -1.49
N ARG A 17 8.78 14.67 -0.89
CA ARG A 17 9.17 16.06 -1.10
C ARG A 17 10.62 16.31 -0.67
N ARG A 18 11.05 15.73 0.45
CA ARG A 18 12.38 15.93 1.03
C ARG A 18 13.49 15.41 0.12
N TRP A 19 13.32 14.22 -0.45
CA TRP A 19 14.37 13.53 -1.22
C TRP A 19 14.16 13.53 -2.74
N ALA A 20 13.10 14.19 -3.24
CA ALA A 20 12.84 14.30 -4.68
C ALA A 20 14.02 14.88 -5.48
N LYS A 21 14.79 15.81 -4.90
CA LYS A 21 15.96 16.41 -5.57
C LYS A 21 17.11 15.41 -5.78
N ASP A 22 17.15 14.35 -4.98
CA ASP A 22 18.14 13.28 -5.05
C ASP A 22 17.65 12.12 -5.95
N GLY A 23 16.51 12.29 -6.63
CA GLY A 23 15.88 11.26 -7.45
C GLY A 23 15.23 10.14 -6.65
N ILE A 24 15.03 10.32 -5.34
CA ILE A 24 14.41 9.30 -4.49
C ILE A 24 12.90 9.50 -4.50
N HIS A 25 12.21 8.49 -5.02
CA HIS A 25 10.78 8.33 -4.90
C HIS A 25 10.49 7.26 -3.85
N GLY A 26 9.31 7.36 -3.25
CA GLY A 26 8.81 6.30 -2.41
C GLY A 26 7.32 6.20 -2.60
N TYR A 27 6.78 5.14 -2.00
CA TYR A 27 5.43 4.68 -2.25
C TYR A 27 4.89 4.03 -0.98
N ALA A 28 3.60 4.18 -0.75
CA ALA A 28 2.88 3.27 0.14
C ALA A 28 2.31 2.15 -0.73
N VAL A 29 2.51 0.89 -0.35
CA VAL A 29 2.01 -0.26 -1.10
C VAL A 29 0.98 -1.02 -0.28
N HIS A 30 -0.06 -1.50 -0.94
CA HIS A 30 -0.97 -2.48 -0.37
C HIS A 30 -0.84 -3.81 -1.13
N PRO A 31 -0.48 -4.89 -0.43
CA PRO A 31 -0.28 -6.19 -1.08
C PRO A 31 -1.61 -6.83 -1.49
N GLY A 32 -2.73 -6.39 -0.91
CA GLY A 32 -4.00 -7.13 -0.94
C GLY A 32 -4.17 -7.94 0.33
N ILE A 33 -5.21 -8.76 0.39
CA ILE A 33 -5.44 -9.65 1.51
C ILE A 33 -4.69 -10.95 1.21
N ILE A 34 -3.67 -11.27 2.01
CA ILE A 34 -2.95 -12.53 1.87
C ILE A 34 -3.30 -13.39 3.09
N PRO A 35 -4.11 -14.45 2.97
CA PRO A 35 -4.37 -15.36 4.07
C PRO A 35 -3.14 -16.24 4.32
N GLY A 36 -2.80 -16.47 5.60
CA GLY A 36 -1.73 -17.39 5.99
C GLY A 36 -0.44 -16.78 6.58
N PRO A 37 0.01 -15.55 6.26
CA PRO A 37 1.05 -14.90 7.03
C PRO A 37 0.61 -14.75 8.48
N SER A 38 1.48 -15.01 9.45
CA SER A 38 1.16 -15.00 10.88
C SER A 38 0.63 -13.67 11.44
N LEU A 39 0.56 -12.61 10.62
CA LEU A 39 0.02 -11.29 10.93
C LEU A 39 -1.46 -11.31 11.37
N ASN A 40 -2.23 -12.32 10.98
CA ASN A 40 -3.65 -12.47 11.34
C ASN A 40 -3.92 -13.67 12.27
N SER A 41 -2.89 -14.25 12.88
CA SER A 41 -2.99 -15.48 13.69
C SER A 41 -3.91 -15.35 14.91
N SER A 42 -4.10 -14.15 15.45
CA SER A 42 -4.98 -13.89 16.61
C SER A 42 -6.48 -13.85 16.26
N VAL A 43 -6.85 -13.81 14.97
CA VAL A 43 -8.25 -13.71 14.52
C VAL A 43 -9.02 -15.01 14.76
N GLY A 44 -8.33 -16.15 14.84
CA GLY A 44 -8.92 -17.48 15.04
C GLY A 44 -9.53 -18.07 13.75
N GLU A 45 -9.49 -19.40 13.64
CA GLU A 45 -9.92 -20.10 12.41
C GLU A 45 -11.40 -19.91 12.09
N GLU A 46 -12.27 -19.86 13.09
CA GLU A 46 -13.71 -19.67 12.90
C GLU A 46 -14.00 -18.36 12.14
N GLN A 47 -13.40 -17.26 12.59
CA GLN A 47 -13.57 -15.96 11.97
C GLN A 47 -12.89 -15.86 10.60
N LEU A 48 -11.71 -16.47 10.43
CA LEU A 48 -11.05 -16.57 9.13
C LEU A 48 -11.92 -17.31 8.10
N ARG A 49 -12.64 -18.35 8.55
CA ARG A 49 -13.56 -19.11 7.71
C ARG A 49 -14.85 -18.33 7.42
N ALA A 50 -15.40 -17.65 8.43
CA ALA A 50 -16.59 -16.80 8.30
C ALA A 50 -16.34 -15.62 7.33
N THR A 51 -15.13 -15.08 7.30
CA THR A 51 -14.71 -14.03 6.34
C THR A 51 -14.30 -14.60 4.98
N GLY A 52 -14.25 -15.93 4.84
CA GLY A 52 -13.90 -16.62 3.60
C GLY A 52 -12.42 -16.53 3.22
N LEU A 53 -11.54 -16.28 4.18
CA LEU A 53 -10.09 -16.24 3.99
C LEU A 53 -9.45 -17.63 4.02
N ILE A 54 -10.10 -18.58 4.70
CA ILE A 54 -9.76 -20.00 4.65
C ILE A 54 -10.98 -20.85 4.29
N ASP A 55 -10.75 -21.97 3.62
CA ASP A 55 -11.78 -22.92 3.21
C ASP A 55 -12.21 -23.84 4.37
N ARG A 56 -13.01 -24.89 4.08
CA ARG A 56 -13.46 -25.89 5.06
C ARG A 56 -12.34 -26.77 5.63
N ASN A 57 -11.21 -26.88 4.94
CA ASN A 57 -10.03 -27.63 5.35
C ASN A 57 -8.98 -26.74 6.04
N GLY A 58 -9.32 -25.46 6.28
CA GLY A 58 -8.40 -24.48 6.86
C GLY A 58 -7.33 -23.98 5.89
N GLN A 59 -7.49 -24.25 4.58
CA GLN A 59 -6.54 -23.82 3.57
C GLN A 59 -6.83 -22.38 3.11
N PRO A 60 -5.80 -21.56 2.87
CA PRO A 60 -5.96 -20.22 2.29
C PRO A 60 -6.79 -20.23 1.01
N VAL A 61 -7.79 -19.34 0.94
CA VAL A 61 -8.51 -19.06 -0.30
C VAL A 61 -7.73 -18.06 -1.13
N VAL A 62 -7.71 -18.24 -2.45
CA VAL A 62 -7.19 -17.25 -3.40
C VAL A 62 -8.33 -16.82 -4.32
N ASP A 63 -8.69 -15.55 -4.23
CA ASP A 63 -9.80 -14.93 -4.96
C ASP A 63 -9.43 -13.47 -5.29
N PRO A 64 -8.68 -13.26 -6.40
CA PRO A 64 -8.14 -11.94 -6.75
C PRO A 64 -9.22 -10.89 -6.99
N ASP A 65 -10.41 -11.28 -7.45
CA ASP A 65 -11.54 -10.36 -7.68
C ASP A 65 -12.06 -9.75 -6.38
N ARG A 66 -11.90 -10.48 -5.26
CA ARG A 66 -12.16 -9.98 -3.90
C ARG A 66 -10.91 -9.41 -3.23
N GLY A 67 -9.80 -9.25 -3.95
CA GLY A 67 -8.53 -8.78 -3.42
C GLY A 67 -7.80 -9.80 -2.54
N ILE A 68 -8.24 -11.06 -2.52
CA ILE A 68 -7.62 -12.15 -1.75
C ILE A 68 -6.58 -12.84 -2.63
N LYS A 69 -5.33 -12.82 -2.22
CA LYS A 69 -4.18 -13.14 -3.05
C LYS A 69 -3.30 -14.19 -2.39
N ASN A 70 -2.55 -14.91 -3.22
CA ASN A 70 -1.40 -15.64 -2.75
C ASN A 70 -0.20 -14.70 -2.49
N PRO A 71 0.85 -15.15 -1.78
CA PRO A 71 2.01 -14.31 -1.47
C PRO A 71 2.71 -13.70 -2.69
N GLN A 72 2.83 -14.43 -3.80
CA GLN A 72 3.48 -13.98 -5.03
C GLN A 72 2.70 -12.83 -5.68
N GLN A 73 1.38 -12.96 -5.78
CA GLN A 73 0.48 -11.91 -6.25
C GLN A 73 0.52 -10.70 -5.31
N GLY A 74 0.59 -10.91 -4.00
CA GLY A 74 0.68 -9.81 -3.04
C GLY A 74 2.01 -9.06 -3.09
N ALA A 75 3.12 -9.75 -3.37
CA ALA A 75 4.43 -9.14 -3.58
C ALA A 75 4.50 -8.31 -4.87
N SER A 76 3.60 -8.55 -5.84
CA SER A 76 3.66 -7.89 -7.15
C SER A 76 3.63 -6.36 -7.05
N THR A 77 2.79 -5.78 -6.20
CA THR A 77 2.71 -4.32 -5.99
C THR A 77 4.04 -3.74 -5.52
N THR A 78 4.76 -4.44 -4.64
CA THR A 78 6.08 -4.03 -4.16
C THR A 78 7.12 -4.10 -5.27
N VAL A 79 7.11 -5.16 -6.06
CA VAL A 79 8.01 -5.31 -7.22
C VAL A 79 7.74 -4.21 -8.25
N PHE A 80 6.47 -3.93 -8.55
CA PHE A 80 6.07 -2.84 -9.42
C PHE A 80 6.57 -1.49 -8.91
N ALA A 81 6.38 -1.19 -7.61
CA ALA A 81 6.86 0.03 -6.99
C ALA A 81 8.39 0.22 -7.12
N ALA A 82 9.14 -0.88 -7.00
CA ALA A 82 10.60 -0.86 -7.02
C ALA A 82 11.20 -0.79 -8.44
N THR A 83 10.49 -1.26 -9.46
CA THR A 83 11.11 -1.55 -10.77
C THR A 83 10.40 -0.94 -11.97
N SER A 84 9.16 -0.45 -11.83
CA SER A 84 8.36 -0.02 -12.96
C SER A 84 8.83 1.34 -13.51
N PRO A 85 9.19 1.44 -14.81
CA PRO A 85 9.49 2.72 -15.44
C PRO A 85 8.32 3.70 -15.41
N MET A 86 7.09 3.20 -15.25
CA MET A 86 5.88 4.03 -15.16
C MET A 86 5.89 4.96 -13.94
N LEU A 87 6.71 4.67 -12.93
CA LEU A 87 6.80 5.43 -11.69
C LEU A 87 8.02 6.37 -11.62
N GLU A 88 8.88 6.41 -12.64
CA GLU A 88 10.12 7.22 -12.65
C GLU A 88 9.93 8.71 -12.35
N ARG A 89 8.73 9.25 -12.55
CA ARG A 89 8.40 10.66 -12.30
C ARG A 89 7.22 10.84 -11.35
N ILE A 90 6.86 9.78 -10.64
CA ILE A 90 5.71 9.75 -9.74
C ILE A 90 6.24 9.32 -8.37
N GLY A 91 5.95 10.09 -7.34
CA GLY A 91 6.31 9.72 -5.96
C GLY A 91 5.22 10.12 -4.99
N GLY A 92 5.19 9.48 -3.83
CA GLY A 92 4.28 9.85 -2.75
C GLY A 92 2.85 9.38 -2.96
N VAL A 93 2.66 8.39 -3.84
CA VAL A 93 1.35 7.77 -4.12
C VAL A 93 1.19 6.46 -3.36
N TYR A 94 -0.07 6.10 -3.16
CA TYR A 94 -0.45 4.78 -2.69
C TYR A 94 -0.67 3.86 -3.89
N LEU A 95 -0.16 2.63 -3.81
CA LEU A 95 -0.23 1.64 -4.86
C LEU A 95 -1.06 0.44 -4.42
N LEU A 96 -1.99 0.03 -5.29
CA LEU A 96 -2.77 -1.19 -5.18
C LEU A 96 -2.88 -1.81 -6.58
N ASP A 97 -2.71 -3.13 -6.67
CA ASP A 97 -2.86 -3.88 -7.93
C ASP A 97 -1.99 -3.35 -9.09
N ASN A 98 -0.75 -2.98 -8.78
CA ASN A 98 0.19 -2.39 -9.74
C ASN A 98 -0.35 -1.11 -10.41
N ASP A 99 -1.18 -0.36 -9.69
CA ASP A 99 -1.74 0.91 -10.15
C ASP A 99 -1.69 1.96 -9.04
N THR A 100 -1.83 3.23 -9.43
CA THR A 100 -1.79 4.39 -8.54
C THR A 100 -3.19 4.76 -8.05
N SER A 101 -3.32 5.06 -6.76
CA SER A 101 -4.51 5.69 -6.19
C SER A 101 -4.47 7.21 -6.34
N ALA A 102 -5.65 7.82 -6.33
CA ALA A 102 -5.78 9.25 -6.06
C ALA A 102 -5.27 9.58 -4.65
N LEU A 103 -4.72 10.78 -4.48
CA LEU A 103 -4.27 11.29 -3.19
C LEU A 103 -5.45 11.85 -2.39
N ASP A 104 -5.34 11.77 -1.07
CA ASP A 104 -6.21 12.50 -0.16
C ASP A 104 -6.10 14.02 -0.42
N GLU A 105 -7.22 14.72 -0.26
CA GLU A 105 -7.32 16.14 -0.54
C GLU A 105 -6.79 17.01 0.61
N ASP A 106 -6.72 16.49 1.84
CA ASP A 106 -6.26 17.23 3.04
C ASP A 106 -4.92 16.69 3.62
N PRO A 107 -3.79 17.34 3.31
CA PRO A 107 -2.48 16.89 3.79
C PRO A 107 -2.19 17.23 5.26
N ARG A 108 -3.06 17.99 5.95
CA ARG A 108 -2.75 18.55 7.28
C ARG A 108 -2.50 17.48 8.34
N SER A 109 -3.27 16.39 8.31
CA SER A 109 -3.12 15.28 9.25
C SER A 109 -1.76 14.60 9.09
N ALA A 110 -1.32 14.36 7.85
CA ALA A 110 -0.01 13.77 7.57
C ALA A 110 1.14 14.68 8.02
N GLN A 111 1.00 16.00 7.83
CA GLN A 111 2.00 16.96 8.28
C GLN A 111 2.11 17.00 9.81
N ARG A 112 0.97 17.07 10.53
CA ARG A 112 0.96 17.07 11.99
C ARG A 112 1.54 15.80 12.57
N LEU A 113 1.24 14.65 11.97
CA LEU A 113 1.81 13.36 12.38
C LEU A 113 3.34 13.36 12.23
N TRP A 114 3.85 13.89 11.11
CA TRP A 114 5.30 13.99 10.88
C TRP A 114 6.01 14.81 11.95
N GLU A 115 5.52 16.02 12.24
CA GLU A 115 6.10 16.92 13.24
C GLU A 115 6.11 16.27 14.64
N LEU A 116 5.01 15.60 15.00
CA LEU A 116 4.92 14.86 16.26
C LEU A 116 5.89 13.68 16.31
N SER A 117 5.99 12.89 15.24
CA SER A 117 6.93 11.77 15.16
C SER A 117 8.37 12.24 15.29
N GLU A 118 8.76 13.34 14.64
CA GLU A 118 10.11 13.92 14.80
C GLU A 118 10.39 14.36 16.23
N ALA A 119 9.40 14.92 16.93
CA ALA A 119 9.55 15.33 18.32
C ALA A 119 9.76 14.12 19.26
N LEU A 120 9.07 13.00 19.01
CA LEU A 120 9.14 11.80 19.84
C LEU A 120 10.48 11.05 19.70
N ILE A 121 11.06 10.99 18.50
CA ILE A 121 12.27 10.19 18.24
C ILE A 121 13.58 10.93 18.55
N LYS A 122 13.54 12.24 18.81
CA LYS A 122 14.73 13.07 19.13
C LYS A 122 15.05 13.12 20.63
N THR A 123 14.37 12.30 21.44
CA THR A 123 14.59 12.15 22.90
C THR A 123 15.65 11.09 23.16
#